data_AF-A0A6P3WD24-F1
#
_entry.id   AF-A0A6P3WD24-F1
#
_cell.length_a   1.000
_cell.length_b   1.000
_cell.length_c   1.000
_cell.angle_alpha   90.00
_cell.angle_beta   90.00
_cell.angle_gamma   90.00
#
_symmetry.space_group_name_H-M   'P 1'
#
loop_
_entity.id
_entity.type
_entity.pdbx_description
1 polymer ?
#
loop_
_entity_poly.entity_id
_entity_poly.type
_entity_poly.pdbx_seq_one_letter_code
_entity_poly.pdbx_strand_id
1 'polypeptide(L)'
;MAHNGLMSIAEDVADQFLRVTKQYLPHVARLCLISTFLEDGIRMWLQWREQKDYIEGTWGCGFFLASIFVILNLLGQLGGCVLILSRNFVEYACFGLFGIIGLQTIAYSILWDPKFLMRNLALGGGLLLLLAECRVEGRTVFAGVPSVRESSPKQYMQLGGRVLLVLMFMTLLHFDANIFSILQNLVGTALIVLVAIGFKTKLAALTLVIWLVIVNVSFNAFWNIPSHKPMHDFLKYDFFQTTSVIGGLLLVVARGPGGVSMDEKKKEW
;
A
#
# COMPACT_ATOMS: atom_id res chain seq x y z
N MET A 1 -2.40 28.83 25.28
CA MET A 1 -1.06 28.31 25.65
C MET A 1 -1.06 26.80 25.98
N ALA A 2 -2.12 26.20 26.52
CA ALA A 2 -2.16 24.75 26.81
C ALA A 2 -2.18 23.83 25.57
N HIS A 3 -2.79 24.26 24.44
CA HIS A 3 -2.91 23.44 23.24
C HIS A 3 -1.56 23.15 22.55
N ASN A 4 -0.58 24.06 22.66
CA ASN A 4 0.76 23.85 22.12
C ASN A 4 1.56 22.82 22.91
N GLY A 5 1.31 22.69 24.22
CA GLY A 5 2.01 21.72 25.07
C GLY A 5 1.57 20.29 24.79
N LEU A 6 0.27 20.05 24.61
CA LEU A 6 -0.22 18.70 24.28
C LEU A 6 0.28 18.24 22.90
N MET A 7 0.31 19.15 21.94
CA MET A 7 0.82 18.91 20.60
C MET A 7 2.32 18.61 20.60
N SER A 8 3.12 19.35 21.38
CA SER A 8 4.57 19.11 21.47
C SER A 8 4.89 17.79 22.17
N ILE A 9 4.13 17.43 23.21
CA ILE A 9 4.29 16.13 23.88
C ILE A 9 3.96 14.99 22.90
N ALA A 10 2.91 15.13 22.09
CA ALA A 10 2.58 14.13 21.08
C ALA A 10 3.68 14.00 20.02
N GLU A 11 4.32 15.12 19.62
CA GLU A 11 5.49 15.13 18.72
C GLU A 11 6.68 14.38 19.32
N ASP A 12 7.01 14.64 20.58
CA ASP A 12 8.13 13.99 21.25
C ASP A 12 7.90 12.48 21.40
N VAL A 13 6.68 12.06 21.77
CA VAL A 13 6.31 10.65 21.87
C VAL A 13 6.40 9.97 20.51
N ALA A 14 5.91 10.62 19.45
CA ALA A 14 5.99 10.09 18.09
C ALA A 14 7.44 9.96 17.62
N ASP A 15 8.27 10.98 17.82
CA ASP A 15 9.68 10.93 17.42
C ASP A 15 10.47 9.88 18.23
N GLN A 16 10.14 9.68 19.51
CA GLN A 16 10.72 8.62 20.33
C GLN A 16 10.31 7.23 19.81
N PHE A 17 9.03 7.02 19.51
CA PHE A 17 8.54 5.77 18.92
C PHE A 17 9.22 5.48 17.58
N LEU A 18 9.42 6.49 16.75
CA LEU A 18 10.11 6.36 15.46
C LEU A 18 11.59 6.04 15.62
N ARG A 19 12.28 6.60 16.61
CA ARG A 19 13.68 6.26 16.89
C ARG A 19 13.84 4.79 17.27
N VAL A 20 12.95 4.28 18.12
CA VAL A 20 12.97 2.88 18.57
C VAL A 20 12.61 1.93 17.43
N THR A 21 11.62 2.30 16.61
CA THR A 21 11.08 1.41 15.58
C THR A 21 11.83 1.51 14.25
N LYS A 22 12.76 2.46 14.08
CA LYS A 22 13.46 2.78 12.82
C LYS A 22 14.08 1.57 12.11
N GLN A 23 14.56 0.59 12.86
CA GLN A 23 15.22 -0.60 12.31
C GLN A 23 14.21 -1.62 11.74
N TYR A 24 13.02 -1.73 12.30
CA TYR A 24 12.00 -2.70 11.90
C TYR A 24 10.93 -2.11 10.98
N LEU A 25 10.67 -0.79 11.12
CA LEU A 25 9.61 -0.08 10.42
C LEU A 25 9.64 -0.28 8.88
N PRO A 26 10.80 -0.21 8.18
CA PRO A 26 10.84 -0.41 6.73
C PRO A 26 10.51 -1.84 6.31
N HIS A 27 10.92 -2.83 7.12
CA HIS A 27 10.62 -4.23 6.84
C HIS A 27 9.13 -4.53 7.01
N VAL A 28 8.52 -4.02 8.08
CA VAL A 28 7.08 -4.13 8.32
C VAL A 28 6.29 -3.38 7.25
N ALA A 29 6.72 -2.17 6.88
CA ALA A 29 6.07 -1.38 5.83
C ALA A 29 6.03 -2.11 4.49
N ARG A 30 7.14 -2.73 4.08
CA ARG A 30 7.19 -3.54 2.85
C ARG A 30 6.34 -4.79 2.94
N LEU A 31 6.37 -5.50 4.06
CA LEU A 31 5.52 -6.68 4.28
C LEU A 31 4.04 -6.31 4.19
N CYS A 32 3.63 -5.20 4.82
CA CYS A 32 2.28 -4.68 4.74
C CYS A 32 1.92 -4.27 3.30
N LEU A 33 2.81 -3.60 2.56
CA LEU A 33 2.59 -3.21 1.16
C LEU A 33 2.36 -4.43 0.26
N ILE A 34 3.18 -5.48 0.39
CA ILE A 34 3.05 -6.70 -0.42
C ILE A 34 1.99 -7.68 0.10
N SER A 35 1.37 -7.40 1.25
CA SER A 35 0.42 -8.32 1.88
C SER A 35 -0.78 -8.65 0.99
N THR A 36 -1.21 -7.72 0.14
CA THR A 36 -2.31 -7.95 -0.81
C THR A 36 -1.92 -8.91 -1.94
N PHE A 37 -0.67 -8.87 -2.43
CA PHE A 37 -0.17 -9.86 -3.40
C PHE A 37 0.01 -11.24 -2.76
N LEU A 38 0.45 -11.27 -1.50
CA LEU A 38 0.60 -12.51 -0.75
C LEU A 38 -0.76 -13.16 -0.50
N GLU A 39 -1.78 -12.37 -0.14
CA GLU A 39 -3.15 -12.86 0.00
C GLU A 39 -3.71 -13.37 -1.32
N ASP A 40 -3.53 -12.65 -2.44
CA ASP A 40 -3.99 -13.08 -3.76
C ASP A 40 -3.34 -14.41 -4.18
N GLY A 41 -2.02 -14.54 -3.97
CA GLY A 41 -1.30 -15.79 -4.23
C GLY A 41 -1.83 -16.96 -3.38
N ILE A 42 -2.07 -16.74 -2.08
CA ILE A 42 -2.66 -17.77 -1.20
C ILE A 42 -4.08 -18.12 -1.65
N ARG A 43 -4.91 -17.12 -1.98
CA ARG A 43 -6.27 -17.32 -2.46
C ARG A 43 -6.27 -18.17 -3.72
N MET A 44 -5.40 -17.87 -4.68
CA MET A 44 -5.30 -18.61 -5.94
C MET A 44 -4.81 -20.06 -5.75
N TRP A 45 -4.00 -20.31 -4.72
CA TRP A 45 -3.64 -21.67 -4.32
C TRP A 45 -4.84 -22.44 -3.73
N LEU A 46 -5.60 -21.81 -2.83
CA LEU A 46 -6.74 -22.44 -2.15
C LEU A 46 -7.93 -22.66 -3.10
N GLN A 47 -8.21 -21.71 -3.98
CA GLN A 47 -9.32 -21.72 -4.95
C GLN A 47 -8.85 -22.13 -6.36
N TRP A 48 -7.81 -22.97 -6.46
CA TRP A 48 -7.17 -23.37 -7.72
C TRP A 48 -8.14 -23.82 -8.83
N ARG A 49 -9.17 -24.60 -8.44
CA ARG A 49 -10.15 -25.14 -9.40
C ARG A 49 -11.01 -24.03 -9.99
N GLU A 50 -11.58 -23.20 -9.13
CA GLU A 50 -12.46 -22.09 -9.52
C GLU A 50 -11.76 -21.09 -10.43
N GLN A 51 -10.50 -20.76 -10.15
CA GLN A 51 -9.71 -19.83 -10.96
C GLN A 51 -9.46 -20.37 -12.37
N LYS A 52 -9.17 -21.67 -12.48
CA LYS A 52 -8.96 -22.30 -13.76
C LYS A 52 -10.24 -22.41 -14.57
N ASP A 53 -11.33 -22.85 -13.94
CA ASP A 53 -12.62 -23.02 -14.59
C ASP A 53 -13.14 -21.65 -15.11
N TYR A 54 -12.88 -20.58 -14.36
CA TYR A 54 -13.18 -19.21 -14.80
C TYR A 54 -12.39 -18.79 -16.05
N ILE A 55 -11.08 -19.04 -16.09
CA ILE A 55 -10.24 -18.69 -17.24
C ILE A 55 -10.60 -19.54 -18.47
N GLU A 56 -10.84 -20.83 -18.29
CA GLU A 56 -11.31 -21.72 -19.36
C GLU A 56 -12.64 -21.24 -19.94
N GLY A 57 -13.61 -20.88 -19.09
CA GLY A 57 -14.90 -20.35 -19.51
C GLY A 57 -14.80 -18.99 -20.22
N THR A 58 -13.90 -18.12 -19.77
CA THR A 58 -13.77 -16.75 -20.32
C THR A 58 -13.00 -16.74 -21.65
N TRP A 59 -11.92 -17.50 -21.76
CA TRP A 59 -11.06 -17.50 -22.94
C TRP A 59 -11.40 -18.61 -23.95
N GLY A 60 -12.28 -19.56 -23.57
CA GLY A 60 -12.52 -20.77 -24.36
C GLY A 60 -11.25 -21.59 -24.57
N CYS A 61 -10.23 -21.38 -23.72
CA CYS A 61 -8.95 -22.06 -23.81
C CYS A 61 -9.03 -23.35 -23.00
N GLY A 62 -8.58 -24.47 -23.56
CA GLY A 62 -8.67 -25.75 -22.86
C GLY A 62 -7.93 -25.75 -21.53
N PHE A 63 -8.38 -26.61 -20.62
CA PHE A 63 -7.86 -26.83 -19.25
C PHE A 63 -6.33 -26.70 -19.06
N PHE A 64 -5.53 -27.14 -20.04
CA PHE A 64 -4.08 -27.08 -19.98
C PHE A 64 -3.54 -25.64 -19.99
N LEU A 65 -4.07 -24.80 -20.89
CA LEU A 65 -3.61 -23.41 -21.03
C LEU A 65 -4.07 -22.57 -19.84
N ALA A 66 -5.32 -22.78 -19.38
CA ALA A 66 -5.83 -22.17 -18.16
C ALA A 66 -4.98 -22.56 -16.94
N SER A 67 -4.59 -23.84 -16.81
CA SER A 67 -3.72 -24.29 -15.73
C SER A 67 -2.35 -23.59 -15.75
N ILE A 68 -1.70 -23.51 -16.92
CA ILE A 68 -0.40 -22.82 -17.05
C ILE A 68 -0.52 -21.35 -16.63
N PHE A 69 -1.58 -20.68 -17.06
CA PHE A 69 -1.83 -19.28 -16.70
C PHE A 69 -1.93 -19.10 -15.18
N VAL A 70 -2.72 -19.92 -14.50
CA VAL A 70 -2.88 -19.85 -13.04
C VAL A 70 -1.56 -20.17 -12.33
N ILE A 71 -0.76 -21.15 -12.81
CA ILE A 71 0.58 -21.44 -12.24
C ILE A 71 1.50 -20.23 -12.39
N LEU A 72 1.59 -19.64 -13.58
CA LEU A 72 2.47 -18.49 -13.85
C LEU A 72 2.10 -17.30 -12.97
N ASN A 73 0.81 -17.02 -12.84
CA ASN A 73 0.30 -15.95 -12.00
C ASN A 73 0.62 -16.21 -10.52
N LEU A 74 0.42 -17.46 -10.04
CA LEU A 74 0.66 -17.85 -8.65
C LEU A 74 2.16 -17.75 -8.30
N LEU A 75 3.01 -18.39 -9.09
CA LEU A 75 4.45 -18.41 -8.84
C LEU A 75 5.07 -17.03 -9.01
N GLY A 76 4.58 -16.25 -9.98
CA GLY A 76 5.04 -14.90 -10.21
C GLY A 76 4.73 -13.98 -9.02
N GLN A 77 3.53 -14.06 -8.44
CA GLN A 77 3.14 -13.25 -7.28
C GLN A 77 3.90 -13.65 -6.01
N LEU A 78 3.91 -14.94 -5.69
CA LEU A 78 4.61 -15.43 -4.50
C LEU A 78 6.13 -15.24 -4.61
N GLY A 79 6.70 -15.52 -5.79
CA GLY A 79 8.11 -15.27 -6.09
C GLY A 79 8.47 -13.78 -6.00
N GLY A 80 7.63 -12.91 -6.57
CA GLY A 80 7.78 -11.45 -6.46
C GLY A 80 7.78 -10.98 -5.00
N CYS A 81 6.85 -11.48 -4.18
CA CYS A 81 6.80 -11.16 -2.75
C CYS A 81 8.06 -11.60 -2.00
N VAL A 82 8.55 -12.82 -2.26
CA VAL A 82 9.76 -13.36 -1.63
C VAL A 82 10.99 -12.55 -2.02
N LEU A 83 11.13 -12.14 -3.30
CA LEU A 83 12.23 -11.31 -3.77
C LEU A 83 12.23 -9.91 -3.13
N ILE A 84 11.05 -9.29 -3.03
CA ILE A 84 10.87 -7.99 -2.33
C ILE A 84 11.27 -8.12 -0.85
N LEU A 85 10.81 -9.17 -0.16
CA LEU A 85 11.12 -9.40 1.25
C LEU A 85 12.60 -9.71 1.49
N SER A 86 13.21 -10.50 0.60
CA SER A 86 14.63 -10.86 0.63
C SER A 86 15.56 -9.70 0.22
N ARG A 87 14.99 -8.55 -0.16
CA ARG A 87 15.70 -7.35 -0.65
C ARG A 87 16.64 -7.62 -1.83
N ASN A 88 16.44 -8.72 -2.55
CA ASN A 88 17.26 -9.08 -3.68
C ASN A 88 16.50 -8.79 -4.97
N PHE A 89 17.12 -8.07 -5.90
CA PHE A 89 16.51 -7.73 -7.20
C PHE A 89 15.10 -7.10 -7.11
N VAL A 90 14.86 -6.22 -6.13
CA VAL A 90 13.54 -5.63 -5.84
C VAL A 90 12.95 -4.89 -7.04
N GLU A 91 13.78 -4.19 -7.82
CA GLU A 91 13.30 -3.49 -9.03
C GLU A 91 12.72 -4.47 -10.06
N TYR A 92 13.39 -5.59 -10.31
CA TYR A 92 12.91 -6.64 -11.23
C TYR A 92 11.64 -7.31 -10.70
N ALA A 93 11.56 -7.56 -9.38
CA ALA A 93 10.36 -8.08 -8.75
C ALA A 93 9.16 -7.13 -8.92
N CYS A 94 9.37 -5.81 -8.76
CA CYS A 94 8.33 -4.82 -9.01
C CYS A 94 7.85 -4.84 -10.46
N PHE A 95 8.76 -4.85 -11.44
CA PHE A 95 8.38 -4.94 -12.86
C PHE A 95 7.64 -6.24 -13.20
N GLY A 96 8.07 -7.36 -12.62
CA GLY A 96 7.38 -8.64 -12.73
C GLY A 96 5.95 -8.58 -12.19
N LEU A 97 5.75 -8.02 -10.99
CA LEU A 97 4.43 -7.85 -10.39
C LEU A 97 3.54 -6.88 -11.17
N PHE A 98 4.09 -5.80 -11.74
CA PHE A 98 3.35 -4.95 -12.69
C PHE A 98 2.88 -5.73 -13.91
N GLY A 99 3.76 -6.56 -14.48
CA GLY A 99 3.41 -7.45 -15.60
C GLY A 99 2.27 -8.39 -15.23
N ILE A 100 2.28 -8.94 -14.02
CA ILE A 100 1.21 -9.81 -13.52
C ILE A 100 -0.11 -9.05 -13.35
N ILE A 101 -0.11 -7.86 -12.75
CA ILE A 101 -1.33 -7.04 -12.65
C ILE A 101 -1.90 -6.74 -14.03
N GLY A 102 -1.04 -6.39 -15.00
CA GLY A 102 -1.46 -6.14 -16.39
C GLY A 102 -2.07 -7.39 -17.03
N LEU A 103 -1.39 -8.53 -16.87
CA LEU A 103 -1.85 -9.82 -17.36
C LEU A 103 -3.20 -10.21 -16.73
N GLN A 104 -3.37 -10.05 -15.42
CA GLN A 104 -4.63 -10.29 -14.71
C GLN A 104 -5.74 -9.35 -15.20
N THR A 105 -5.42 -8.08 -15.44
CA THR A 105 -6.39 -7.08 -15.91
C THR A 105 -7.00 -7.50 -17.25
N ILE A 106 -6.19 -8.06 -18.15
CA ILE A 106 -6.64 -8.59 -19.44
C ILE A 106 -7.35 -9.93 -19.26
N ALA A 107 -6.75 -10.87 -18.52
CA ALA A 107 -7.25 -12.24 -18.42
C ALA A 107 -8.61 -12.34 -17.75
N TYR A 108 -8.82 -11.60 -16.65
CA TYR A 108 -10.08 -11.57 -15.92
C TYR A 108 -11.06 -10.52 -16.45
N SER A 109 -10.76 -9.87 -17.59
CA SER A 109 -11.59 -8.80 -18.18
C SER A 109 -12.00 -7.70 -17.18
N ILE A 110 -11.09 -7.38 -16.25
CA ILE A 110 -11.34 -6.50 -15.09
C ILE A 110 -11.68 -5.07 -15.52
N LEU A 111 -11.29 -4.65 -16.72
CA LEU A 111 -11.50 -3.29 -17.23
C LEU A 111 -12.96 -2.82 -17.19
N TRP A 112 -13.93 -3.75 -17.16
CA TRP A 112 -15.35 -3.43 -17.15
C TRP A 112 -15.97 -3.41 -15.75
N ASP A 113 -15.26 -3.85 -14.71
CA ASP A 113 -15.72 -3.73 -13.32
C ASP A 113 -14.96 -2.61 -12.60
N PRO A 114 -15.62 -1.46 -12.33
CA PRO A 114 -14.96 -0.32 -11.70
C PRO A 114 -14.42 -0.63 -10.30
N LYS A 115 -15.03 -1.57 -9.57
CA LYS A 115 -14.51 -1.98 -8.25
C LYS A 115 -13.19 -2.72 -8.42
N PHE A 116 -13.12 -3.71 -9.30
CA PHE A 116 -11.87 -4.45 -9.53
C PHE A 116 -10.78 -3.60 -10.21
N LEU A 117 -11.15 -2.63 -11.05
CA LEU A 117 -10.20 -1.67 -11.62
C LEU A 117 -9.53 -0.82 -10.54
N MET A 118 -10.31 -0.30 -9.59
CA MET A 118 -9.78 0.48 -8.45
C MET A 118 -8.85 -0.36 -7.58
N ARG A 119 -9.14 -1.65 -7.40
CA ARG A 119 -8.29 -2.61 -6.68
C ARG A 119 -6.93 -2.77 -7.36
N ASN A 120 -6.90 -3.00 -8.68
CA ASN A 120 -5.66 -3.12 -9.45
C ASN A 120 -4.86 -1.80 -9.49
N LEU A 121 -5.54 -0.66 -9.55
CA LEU A 121 -4.90 0.64 -9.48
C LEU A 121 -4.22 0.88 -8.13
N ALA A 122 -4.87 0.47 -7.02
CA ALA A 122 -4.28 0.55 -5.69
C ALA A 122 -3.05 -0.34 -5.55
N LEU A 123 -3.11 -1.59 -6.04
CA LEU A 123 -1.97 -2.52 -6.09
C LEU A 123 -0.80 -1.96 -6.90
N GLY A 124 -1.08 -1.41 -8.08
CA GLY A 124 -0.09 -0.72 -8.91
C GLY A 124 0.50 0.50 -8.21
N GLY A 125 -0.31 1.28 -7.49
CA GLY A 125 0.15 2.41 -6.69
C GLY A 125 1.09 2.01 -5.55
N GLY A 126 0.79 0.92 -4.84
CA GLY A 126 1.66 0.36 -3.80
C GLY A 126 3.01 -0.11 -4.36
N LEU A 127 3.02 -0.77 -5.52
CA LEU A 127 4.24 -1.16 -6.23
C LEU A 127 5.06 0.04 -6.72
N LEU A 128 4.41 1.07 -7.28
CA LEU A 128 5.09 2.30 -7.69
C LEU A 128 5.77 2.96 -6.50
N LEU A 129 5.11 2.99 -5.34
CA LEU A 129 5.67 3.52 -4.10
C LEU A 129 6.90 2.70 -3.64
N LEU A 130 6.83 1.37 -3.74
CA LEU A 130 7.94 0.48 -3.39
C LEU A 130 9.12 0.59 -4.38
N LEU A 131 8.85 0.74 -5.68
CA LEU A 131 9.86 0.99 -6.70
C LEU A 131 10.54 2.37 -6.48
N ALA A 132 9.74 3.38 -6.16
CA ALA A 132 10.25 4.71 -5.83
C ALA A 132 11.15 4.68 -4.60
N GLU A 133 10.80 3.87 -3.59
CA GLU A 133 11.61 3.65 -2.40
C GLU A 133 13.00 3.08 -2.75
N CYS A 134 13.05 2.03 -3.56
CA CYS A 134 14.28 1.32 -3.92
C CYS A 134 15.26 2.20 -4.68
N ARG A 135 14.76 2.98 -5.64
CA ARG A 135 15.58 3.87 -6.48
C ARG A 135 16.19 5.03 -5.69
N VAL A 136 15.53 5.46 -4.60
CA VAL A 136 16.08 6.45 -3.67
C VAL A 136 17.19 5.85 -2.80
N GLU A 137 17.02 4.61 -2.33
CA GLU A 137 18.02 3.89 -1.51
C GLU A 137 19.31 3.62 -2.34
N GLY A 138 19.18 3.17 -3.59
CA GLY A 138 20.31 2.87 -4.48
C GLY A 138 21.22 4.06 -4.80
N ARG A 139 20.70 5.30 -4.80
CA ARG A 139 21.53 6.51 -5.01
C ARG A 139 22.34 6.94 -3.78
N THR A 140 22.07 6.41 -2.58
CA THR A 140 22.75 6.84 -1.34
C THR A 140 24.03 6.07 -1.03
N VAL A 141 24.35 5.03 -1.80
CA VAL A 141 25.50 4.13 -1.56
C VAL A 141 26.80 4.64 -2.22
N PHE A 142 26.76 5.73 -3.00
CA PHE A 142 27.96 6.35 -3.56
C PHE A 142 28.53 7.40 -2.59
N ALA A 143 29.25 6.93 -1.56
CA ALA A 143 29.87 7.76 -0.54
C ALA A 143 31.08 8.54 -1.10
N GLY A 144 31.05 9.88 -0.97
CA GLY A 144 32.27 10.70 -0.99
C GLY A 144 32.33 11.86 -2.00
N VAL A 145 31.40 11.95 -2.95
CA VAL A 145 31.34 13.13 -3.85
C VAL A 145 30.11 13.95 -3.47
N PRO A 146 30.22 15.28 -3.24
CA PRO A 146 29.05 16.12 -3.07
C PRO A 146 28.28 16.07 -4.39
N SER A 147 27.28 15.20 -4.49
CA SER A 147 26.41 15.16 -5.65
C SER A 147 25.68 16.50 -5.69
N VAL A 148 25.96 17.26 -6.74
CA VAL A 148 25.33 18.53 -7.08
C VAL A 148 23.84 18.49 -6.74
N ARG A 149 23.37 19.59 -6.15
CA ARG A 149 21.99 19.89 -5.76
C ARG A 149 21.07 19.89 -7.00
N GLU A 150 20.86 18.74 -7.63
CA GLU A 150 19.81 18.54 -8.61
C GLU A 150 18.50 18.25 -7.86
N SER A 151 17.90 19.33 -7.39
CA SER A 151 16.54 19.38 -6.88
C SER A 151 15.57 19.12 -8.03
N SER A 152 15.16 17.87 -8.23
CA SER A 152 13.91 17.58 -8.95
C SER A 152 13.43 16.14 -8.77
N PRO A 153 14.16 15.07 -9.15
CA PRO A 153 13.55 13.74 -9.26
C PRO A 153 13.16 13.13 -7.91
N LYS A 154 13.96 13.30 -6.85
CA LYS A 154 13.64 12.75 -5.51
C LYS A 154 12.41 13.40 -4.89
N GLN A 155 12.23 14.70 -5.09
CA GLN A 155 11.08 15.47 -4.59
C GLN A 155 9.79 15.08 -5.32
N TYR A 156 9.82 14.97 -6.66
CA TYR A 156 8.67 14.51 -7.43
C TYR A 156 8.28 13.06 -7.13
N MET A 157 9.25 12.17 -6.88
CA MET A 157 8.97 10.78 -6.50
C MET A 157 8.32 10.68 -5.12
N GLN A 158 8.73 11.50 -4.14
CA GLN A 158 8.11 11.53 -2.82
C GLN A 158 6.72 12.17 -2.84
N LEU A 159 6.53 13.23 -3.63
CA LEU A 159 5.22 13.84 -3.86
C LEU A 159 4.28 12.85 -4.57
N GLY A 160 4.77 12.18 -5.61
CA GLY A 160 4.05 11.12 -6.32
C GLY A 160 3.64 9.97 -5.41
N GLY A 161 4.53 9.55 -4.50
CA GLY A 161 4.19 8.55 -3.46
C GLY A 161 3.05 8.99 -2.55
N ARG A 162 2.98 10.27 -2.15
CA ARG A 162 1.86 10.81 -1.36
C ARG A 162 0.56 10.88 -2.15
N VAL A 163 0.62 11.33 -3.41
CA VAL A 163 -0.55 11.37 -4.30
C VAL A 163 -1.08 9.95 -4.52
N LEU A 164 -0.19 8.98 -4.76
CA LEU A 164 -0.55 7.57 -4.86
C LEU A 164 -1.18 7.02 -3.59
N LEU A 165 -0.66 7.38 -2.41
CA LEU A 165 -1.28 7.02 -1.12
C LEU A 165 -2.68 7.57 -0.95
N VAL A 166 -2.92 8.83 -1.36
CA VAL A 166 -4.25 9.44 -1.34
C VAL A 166 -5.20 8.66 -2.26
N LEU A 167 -4.75 8.31 -3.46
CA LEU A 167 -5.52 7.52 -4.40
C LEU A 167 -5.82 6.12 -3.83
N MET A 168 -4.83 5.45 -3.25
CA MET A 168 -5.04 4.14 -2.59
C MET A 168 -6.05 4.25 -1.43
N PHE A 169 -5.98 5.30 -0.61
CA PHE A 169 -6.94 5.51 0.47
C PHE A 169 -8.36 5.78 -0.05
N MET A 170 -8.50 6.53 -1.15
CA MET A 170 -9.79 6.82 -1.77
C MET A 170 -10.55 5.55 -2.17
N THR A 171 -9.83 4.48 -2.52
CA THR A 171 -10.44 3.17 -2.85
C THR A 171 -11.04 2.45 -1.65
N LEU A 172 -10.70 2.85 -0.42
CA LEU A 172 -11.23 2.27 0.83
C LEU A 172 -12.50 2.98 1.33
N LEU A 173 -12.90 4.10 0.70
CA LEU A 173 -14.07 4.87 1.11
C LEU A 173 -15.36 4.11 0.76
N HIS A 174 -15.96 3.51 1.77
CA HIS A 174 -17.27 2.88 1.68
C HIS A 174 -18.36 3.91 1.92
N PHE A 175 -19.17 4.22 0.91
CA PHE A 175 -20.32 5.12 1.01
C PHE A 175 -21.54 4.41 1.60
N ASP A 176 -21.38 3.79 2.77
CA ASP A 176 -22.52 3.24 3.50
C ASP A 176 -23.22 4.35 4.30
N ALA A 177 -24.55 4.34 4.30
CA ALA A 177 -25.39 5.36 4.94
C ALA A 177 -25.40 5.31 6.48
N ASN A 178 -24.45 4.60 7.10
CA ASN A 178 -24.35 4.49 8.55
C ASN A 178 -23.59 5.69 9.12
N ILE A 179 -24.11 6.32 10.18
CA ILE A 179 -23.54 7.53 10.81
C ILE A 179 -22.08 7.28 11.23
N PHE A 180 -21.79 6.08 11.73
CA PHE A 180 -20.44 5.70 12.13
C PHE A 180 -19.48 5.66 10.94
N SER A 181 -19.88 5.07 9.81
CA SER A 181 -19.09 5.00 8.58
C SER A 181 -18.84 6.40 8.00
N ILE A 182 -19.83 7.29 8.04
CA ILE A 182 -19.71 8.68 7.61
C ILE A 182 -18.68 9.42 8.47
N LEU A 183 -18.76 9.30 9.80
CA LEU A 183 -17.81 9.92 10.72
C LEU A 183 -16.38 9.41 10.48
N GLN A 184 -16.23 8.10 10.31
CA GLN A 184 -14.94 7.47 10.03
C GLN A 184 -14.34 7.95 8.70
N ASN A 185 -15.14 8.00 7.64
CA ASN A 185 -14.72 8.50 6.33
C ASN A 185 -14.33 9.97 6.40
N LEU A 186 -15.05 10.79 7.17
CA LEU A 186 -14.71 12.19 7.38
C LEU A 186 -13.36 12.36 8.10
N VAL A 187 -13.15 11.63 9.20
CA VAL A 187 -11.89 11.66 9.96
C VAL A 187 -10.73 11.15 9.12
N GLY A 188 -10.91 10.03 8.41
CA GLY A 188 -9.90 9.46 7.54
C GLY A 188 -9.55 10.37 6.37
N THR A 189 -10.54 11.01 5.74
CA THR A 189 -10.32 11.98 4.66
C THR A 189 -9.62 13.24 5.15
N ALA A 190 -9.96 13.75 6.33
CA ALA A 190 -9.26 14.89 6.92
C ALA A 190 -7.78 14.57 7.18
N LEU A 191 -7.49 13.40 7.75
CA LEU A 191 -6.13 12.96 8.04
C LEU A 191 -5.30 12.70 6.77
N ILE A 192 -5.86 12.06 5.74
CA ILE A 192 -5.12 11.84 4.48
C ILE A 192 -4.82 13.15 3.76
N VAL A 193 -5.72 14.15 3.84
CA VAL A 193 -5.47 15.50 3.29
C VAL A 193 -4.33 16.19 4.03
N LEU A 194 -4.25 16.06 5.37
CA LEU A 194 -3.12 16.59 6.14
C LEU A 194 -1.79 15.93 5.73
N VAL A 195 -1.79 14.62 5.48
CA VAL A 195 -0.62 13.88 4.97
C VAL A 195 -0.26 14.35 3.55
N ALA A 196 -1.25 14.58 2.68
CA ALA A 196 -1.05 15.04 1.31
C ALA A 196 -0.44 16.44 1.25
N ILE A 197 -0.95 17.38 2.06
CA ILE A 197 -0.43 18.75 2.20
C ILE A 197 0.98 18.73 2.82
N GLY A 198 1.29 17.69 3.61
CA GLY A 198 2.61 17.53 4.21
C GLY A 198 2.83 18.43 5.43
N PHE A 199 1.75 18.73 6.16
CA PHE A 199 1.79 19.45 7.42
C PHE A 199 1.88 18.44 8.56
N LYS A 200 2.96 18.48 9.34
CA LYS A 200 3.25 17.53 10.42
C LYS A 200 3.07 16.07 9.99
N THR A 201 3.64 15.72 8.82
CA THR A 201 3.34 14.45 8.14
C THR A 201 3.59 13.23 9.02
N LYS A 202 4.62 13.24 9.87
CA LYS A 202 4.93 12.13 10.78
C LYS A 202 3.80 11.86 11.77
N LEU A 203 3.30 12.91 12.41
CA LEU A 203 2.19 12.80 13.37
C LEU A 203 0.90 12.41 12.67
N ALA A 204 0.57 13.12 11.58
CA ALA A 204 -0.65 12.86 10.83
C ALA A 204 -0.70 11.41 10.33
N ALA A 205 0.42 10.91 9.79
CA ALA A 205 0.49 9.54 9.28
C ALA A 205 0.51 8.49 10.41
N LEU A 206 1.18 8.72 11.55
CA LEU A 206 1.12 7.79 12.68
C LEU A 206 -0.29 7.70 13.28
N THR A 207 -0.95 8.85 13.48
CA THR A 207 -2.35 8.88 13.94
C THR A 207 -3.27 8.19 12.95
N LEU A 208 -3.08 8.43 11.64
CA LEU A 208 -3.85 7.76 10.59
C LEU A 208 -3.60 6.25 10.56
N VAL A 209 -2.37 5.79 10.76
CA VAL A 209 -2.06 4.35 10.85
C VAL A 209 -2.78 3.72 12.03
N ILE A 210 -2.72 4.32 13.23
CA ILE A 210 -3.41 3.79 14.41
C ILE A 210 -4.92 3.74 14.16
N TRP A 211 -5.49 4.82 13.61
CA TRP A 211 -6.89 4.90 13.26
C TRP A 211 -7.29 3.81 12.27
N LEU A 212 -6.54 3.65 11.17
CA LEU A 212 -6.78 2.64 10.15
C LEU A 212 -6.68 1.22 10.71
N VAL A 213 -5.72 0.94 11.61
CA VAL A 213 -5.62 -0.39 12.24
C VAL A 213 -6.86 -0.70 13.07
N ILE A 214 -7.32 0.24 13.91
CA ILE A 214 -8.51 0.05 14.75
C ILE A 214 -9.75 -0.20 13.88
N VAL A 215 -9.93 0.62 12.85
CA VAL A 215 -11.02 0.48 11.88
C VAL A 215 -10.93 -0.86 11.16
N ASN A 216 -9.75 -1.24 10.68
CA ASN A 216 -9.55 -2.46 9.90
C ASN A 216 -9.88 -3.71 10.72
N VAL A 217 -9.46 -3.75 11.97
CA VAL A 217 -9.75 -4.86 12.89
C VAL A 217 -11.22 -4.92 13.30
N SER A 218 -11.91 -3.76 13.34
CA SER A 218 -13.32 -3.70 13.76
C SER A 218 -14.30 -3.98 12.62
N PHE A 219 -14.07 -3.39 11.45
CA PHE A 219 -14.98 -3.45 10.29
C PHE A 219 -14.63 -4.58 9.33
N ASN A 220 -13.34 -4.79 9.07
CA ASN A 220 -12.86 -5.83 8.15
C ASN A 220 -12.46 -7.10 8.91
N ALA A 221 -13.19 -7.42 9.99
CA ALA A 221 -13.01 -8.61 10.82
C ALA A 221 -13.46 -9.87 10.06
N PHE A 222 -12.77 -10.22 8.98
CA PHE A 222 -13.13 -11.35 8.12
C PHE A 222 -13.19 -12.67 8.91
N TRP A 223 -12.41 -12.78 9.99
CA TRP A 223 -12.42 -13.92 10.92
C TRP A 223 -13.73 -14.12 11.69
N ASN A 224 -14.62 -13.12 11.75
CA ASN A 224 -15.93 -13.26 12.39
C ASN A 224 -16.99 -13.87 11.44
N ILE A 225 -16.69 -14.05 10.15
CA ILE A 225 -17.65 -14.52 9.15
C ILE A 225 -17.24 -15.91 8.64
N PRO A 226 -18.17 -16.88 8.55
CA PRO A 226 -17.86 -18.21 8.01
C PRO A 226 -17.40 -18.13 6.54
N SER A 227 -16.34 -18.87 6.22
CA SER A 227 -15.62 -18.84 4.94
C SER A 227 -16.46 -19.17 3.70
N HIS A 228 -17.66 -19.74 3.85
CA HIS A 228 -18.53 -20.07 2.71
C HIS A 228 -19.29 -18.86 2.13
N LYS A 229 -19.30 -17.71 2.82
CA LYS A 229 -20.06 -16.53 2.35
C LYS A 229 -19.20 -15.73 1.38
N PRO A 230 -19.71 -15.30 0.21
CA PRO A 230 -18.99 -14.40 -0.70
C PRO A 230 -18.48 -13.13 -0.01
N MET A 231 -19.22 -12.64 0.99
CA MET A 231 -18.86 -11.49 1.82
C MET A 231 -17.54 -11.66 2.58
N HIS A 232 -17.14 -12.89 2.91
CA HIS A 232 -15.85 -13.18 3.55
C HIS A 232 -14.68 -12.76 2.66
N ASP A 233 -14.72 -13.12 1.38
CA ASP A 233 -13.62 -12.84 0.44
C ASP A 233 -13.53 -11.34 0.13
N PHE A 234 -14.66 -10.64 0.08
CA PHE A 234 -14.69 -9.18 -0.01
C PHE A 234 -14.03 -8.52 1.21
N LEU A 235 -14.43 -8.88 2.42
CA LEU A 235 -13.88 -8.29 3.66
C LEU A 235 -12.41 -8.64 3.87
N LYS A 236 -12.01 -9.86 3.51
CA LYS A 236 -10.60 -10.27 3.54
C LYS A 236 -9.78 -9.40 2.61
N TYR A 237 -10.23 -9.20 1.37
CA TYR A 237 -9.56 -8.29 0.45
C TYR A 237 -9.45 -6.87 1.02
N ASP A 238 -10.54 -6.29 1.52
CA ASP A 238 -10.54 -4.92 2.07
C ASP A 238 -9.61 -4.82 3.31
N PHE A 239 -9.49 -5.90 4.09
CA PHE A 239 -8.55 -5.99 5.21
C PHE A 239 -7.09 -5.89 4.75
N PHE A 240 -6.70 -6.67 3.75
CA PHE A 240 -5.34 -6.69 3.23
C PHE A 240 -5.02 -5.44 2.40
N GLN A 241 -6.00 -4.85 1.73
CA GLN A 241 -5.84 -3.57 1.05
C GLN A 241 -5.60 -2.44 2.06
N THR A 242 -6.38 -2.37 3.13
CA THR A 242 -6.18 -1.40 4.22
C THR A 242 -4.81 -1.58 4.87
N THR A 243 -4.37 -2.83 5.04
CA THR A 243 -3.01 -3.16 5.53
C THR A 243 -1.93 -2.66 4.57
N SER A 244 -2.13 -2.76 3.26
CA SER A 244 -1.21 -2.19 2.26
C SER A 244 -1.12 -0.67 2.34
N VAL A 245 -2.23 0.03 2.54
CA VAL A 245 -2.25 1.49 2.77
C VAL A 245 -1.51 1.85 4.05
N ILE A 246 -1.71 1.10 5.14
CA ILE A 246 -0.94 1.25 6.39
C ILE A 246 0.56 1.07 6.12
N GLY A 247 0.95 0.07 5.33
CA GLY A 247 2.34 -0.17 4.93
C GLY A 247 2.94 1.02 4.19
N GLY A 248 2.22 1.58 3.22
CA GLY A 248 2.67 2.77 2.48
C GLY A 248 2.79 4.02 3.37
N LEU A 249 1.87 4.22 4.31
CA LEU A 249 1.95 5.31 5.30
C LEU A 249 3.16 5.14 6.24
N LEU A 250 3.40 3.93 6.74
CA LEU A 250 4.57 3.61 7.57
C LEU A 250 5.88 3.88 6.81
N LEU A 251 5.89 3.66 5.49
CA LEU A 251 7.04 3.94 4.65
C LEU A 251 7.35 5.45 4.53
N VAL A 252 6.30 6.28 4.39
CA VAL A 252 6.42 7.74 4.41
C VAL A 252 6.92 8.23 5.77
N VAL A 253 6.42 7.62 6.85
CA VAL A 253 6.86 7.94 8.22
C VAL A 253 8.32 7.58 8.47
N ALA A 254 8.76 6.41 7.99
CA ALA A 254 10.14 5.92 8.17
C ALA A 254 11.18 6.80 7.46
N ARG A 255 10.84 7.32 6.27
CA ARG A 255 11.73 8.12 5.41
C ARG A 255 11.65 9.62 5.68
N GLY A 256 10.61 10.08 6.38
CA GLY A 256 10.41 11.49 6.75
C GLY A 256 9.69 12.31 5.67
N PRO A 257 9.35 13.58 5.99
CA PRO A 257 8.43 14.40 5.19
C PRO A 257 8.95 14.79 3.79
N GLY A 258 10.22 14.58 3.46
CA GLY A 258 10.72 14.89 2.12
C GLY A 258 10.81 16.39 1.83
N GLY A 259 11.71 16.78 0.92
CA GLY A 259 12.11 18.18 0.75
C GLY A 259 11.04 19.15 0.20
N VAL A 260 9.82 18.72 -0.09
CA VAL A 260 8.72 19.58 -0.59
C VAL A 260 7.65 19.81 0.48
N SER A 261 7.69 19.08 1.60
CA SER A 261 6.73 19.25 2.68
C SER A 261 6.77 20.67 3.25
N MET A 262 5.62 21.20 3.65
CA MET A 262 5.54 22.45 4.41
C MET A 262 6.47 22.45 5.64
N ASP A 263 6.64 21.28 6.28
CA ASP A 263 7.56 21.08 7.40
C ASP A 263 9.04 21.33 7.04
N GLU A 264 9.45 21.05 5.80
CA GLU A 264 10.83 21.28 5.35
C GLU A 264 11.04 22.76 5.02
N LYS A 265 10.05 23.38 4.34
CA LYS A 265 10.08 24.83 4.05
C LYS A 265 10.09 25.67 5.33
N LYS A 266 9.49 25.19 6.43
CA LYS A 266 9.52 25.88 7.72
C LYS A 266 10.86 25.73 8.47
N LYS A 267 11.76 24.85 8.03
CA LYS A 267 13.15 24.76 8.55
C LYS A 267 14.14 25.62 7.77
N GLU A 268 13.79 26.03 6.54
CA GLU A 268 14.62 26.92 5.71
C GLU A 268 14.41 28.42 6.00
N TRP A 269 13.45 28.77 6.85
CA TRP A 269 13.10 30.13 7.28
C TRP A 269 13.21 30.26 8.80
#